data_AF-A0AAE7BYX1-F1
#
_entry.id   AF-A0AAE7BYX1-F1
#
_cell.length_a   1.000
_cell.length_b   1.000
_cell.length_c   1.000
_cell.angle_alpha   90.00
_cell.angle_beta   90.00
_cell.angle_gamma   90.00
#
_symmetry.space_group_name_H-M   'P 1'
#
loop_
_entity.id
_entity.type
_entity.pdbx_description
1 polymer ?
#
loop_
_entity_poly.entity_id
_entity_poly.type
_entity_poly.pdbx_seq_one_letter_code
_entity_poly.pdbx_strand_id
1 'polypeptide(L)'
;MKAAQKAAAEAGDALKRAHAQLPAVTGLLRDAAKGIAFGQSKLDAFQSELPEAEKRIRDLAAKLRELRKKGNIGEAIDLLKSNYVQKAEFLARPIELKQHSLFPIANYGTAMTPFFTVLSLWVGALLLVSMLSLDVHREAAVPHAYLGRFLTFWAIGLLQSMLVTLGDIRETVGGLLPAAARRDLSMLLLFGVIALLAGLLLKKPLGRAAESLAAKARESGIIH
;
A
#
# COMPACT_ATOMS: atom_id res chain seq x y z
N MET A 1 58.57 -31.30 1.77
CA MET A 1 58.55 -30.14 0.85
C MET A 1 57.14 -29.63 0.53
N LYS A 2 56.14 -30.48 0.20
CA LYS A 2 54.77 -30.02 -0.11
C LYS A 2 54.06 -29.26 1.02
N ALA A 3 54.26 -29.64 2.28
CA ALA A 3 53.67 -28.95 3.44
C ALA A 3 54.19 -27.50 3.61
N ALA A 4 55.49 -27.27 3.35
CA ALA A 4 56.09 -25.94 3.43
C ALA A 4 55.60 -25.01 2.30
N GLN A 5 55.41 -25.54 1.09
CA GLN A 5 54.83 -24.77 -0.03
C GLN A 5 53.37 -24.42 0.21
N LYS A 6 52.58 -25.33 0.80
CA LYS A 6 51.18 -25.07 1.16
C LYS A 6 51.07 -23.99 2.24
N ALA A 7 51.90 -24.07 3.29
CA ALA A 7 51.95 -23.05 4.34
C ALA A 7 52.37 -21.67 3.79
N ALA A 8 53.32 -21.63 2.85
CA ALA A 8 53.72 -20.37 2.18
C ALA A 8 52.60 -19.79 1.31
N ALA A 9 51.82 -20.62 0.63
CA ALA A 9 50.67 -20.19 -0.16
C ALA A 9 49.53 -19.63 0.73
N GLU A 10 49.22 -20.32 1.83
CA GLU A 10 48.22 -19.86 2.81
C GLU A 10 48.62 -18.53 3.47
N ALA A 11 49.91 -18.36 3.80
CA ALA A 11 50.44 -17.10 4.30
C ALA A 11 50.35 -15.96 3.26
N GLY A 12 50.63 -16.26 1.99
CA GLY A 12 50.49 -15.29 0.89
C GLY A 12 49.05 -14.85 0.67
N ASP A 13 48.09 -15.78 0.75
CA ASP A 13 46.67 -15.48 0.63
C ASP A 13 46.14 -14.70 1.84
N ALA A 14 46.59 -15.03 3.05
CA ALA A 14 46.28 -14.26 4.25
C ALA A 14 46.79 -12.81 4.14
N LEU A 15 48.02 -12.61 3.64
CA LEU A 15 48.61 -11.30 3.43
C LEU A 15 47.84 -10.47 2.39
N LYS A 16 47.41 -11.09 1.28
CA LYS A 16 46.57 -10.45 0.26
C LYS A 16 45.21 -10.02 0.82
N ARG A 17 44.57 -10.87 1.65
CA ARG A 17 43.30 -10.53 2.32
C ARG A 17 43.48 -9.38 3.30
N ALA A 18 44.55 -9.37 4.09
CA ALA A 18 44.87 -8.27 4.99
C ALA A 18 45.08 -6.97 4.22
N HIS A 19 45.82 -7.00 3.10
CA HIS A 19 46.01 -5.83 2.25
C HIS A 19 44.70 -5.31 1.64
N ALA A 20 43.80 -6.22 1.24
CA ALA A 20 42.48 -5.85 0.72
C ALA A 20 41.55 -5.24 1.78
N GLN A 21 41.79 -5.47 3.08
CA GLN A 21 41.01 -4.92 4.18
C GLN A 21 41.51 -3.55 4.67
N LEU A 22 42.78 -3.18 4.40
CA LEU A 22 43.33 -1.87 4.77
C LEU A 22 42.53 -0.67 4.23
N PRO A 23 42.03 -0.67 2.97
CA PRO A 23 41.17 0.41 2.46
C PRO A 23 39.83 0.52 3.21
N ALA A 24 39.26 -0.61 3.66
CA ALA A 24 38.01 -0.60 4.41
C ALA A 24 38.22 0.00 5.81
N VAL A 25 39.31 -0.36 6.49
CA VAL A 25 39.66 0.20 7.81
C VAL A 25 39.97 1.70 7.71
N THR A 26 40.68 2.15 6.67
CA THR A 26 40.93 3.59 6.47
C THR A 26 39.65 4.36 6.12
N GLY A 27 38.72 3.75 5.38
CA GLY A 27 37.39 4.30 5.15
C GLY A 27 36.61 4.52 6.44
N LEU A 28 36.53 3.48 7.29
CA LEU A 28 35.85 3.55 8.59
C LEU A 28 36.49 4.61 9.51
N LEU A 29 37.82 4.71 9.56
CA LEU A 29 38.52 5.73 10.35
C LEU A 29 38.23 7.14 9.84
N ARG A 30 38.16 7.33 8.52
CA ARG A 30 37.80 8.63 7.91
C ARG A 30 36.36 9.01 8.23
N ASP A 31 35.44 8.06 8.16
CA ASP A 31 34.04 8.31 8.43
C ASP A 31 33.80 8.56 9.93
N ALA A 32 34.52 7.85 10.81
CA ALA A 32 34.57 8.13 12.24
C ALA A 32 35.12 9.54 12.53
N ALA A 33 36.22 9.94 11.87
CA ALA A 33 36.78 11.28 12.01
C ALA A 33 35.80 12.37 11.58
N LYS A 34 35.06 12.17 10.48
CA LYS A 34 33.97 13.06 10.05
C LYS A 34 32.83 13.11 11.06
N GLY A 35 32.44 11.97 11.63
CA GLY A 35 31.41 11.88 12.66
C GLY A 35 31.77 12.67 13.92
N ILE A 36 33.04 12.58 14.36
CA ILE A 36 33.55 13.35 15.50
C ILE A 36 33.54 14.85 15.20
N ALA A 37 34.03 15.28 14.03
CA ALA A 37 34.02 16.69 13.64
C ALA A 37 32.60 17.27 13.55
N PHE A 38 31.65 16.50 13.01
CA PHE A 38 30.24 16.88 12.98
C PHE A 38 29.64 16.99 14.38
N GLY A 39 29.93 16.02 15.26
CA GLY A 39 29.50 16.04 16.66
C GLY A 39 30.02 17.25 17.41
N GLN A 40 31.30 17.60 17.22
CA GLN A 40 31.91 18.78 17.83
C GLN A 40 31.25 20.08 17.35
N SER A 41 31.02 20.24 16.05
CA SER A 41 30.32 21.41 15.50
C SER A 41 28.88 21.53 16.03
N LYS A 42 28.17 20.42 16.24
CA LYS A 42 26.83 20.42 16.84
C LYS A 42 26.85 20.77 18.33
N LEU A 43 27.86 20.31 19.07
CA LEU A 43 28.07 20.68 20.46
C LEU A 43 28.37 22.17 20.61
N ASP A 44 29.18 22.75 19.72
CA ASP A 44 29.47 24.18 19.71
C ASP A 44 28.21 25.01 19.40
N ALA A 45 27.41 24.57 18.42
CA ALA A 45 26.11 25.20 18.12
C ALA A 45 25.16 25.13 19.33
N PHE A 46 25.07 23.98 19.98
CA PHE A 46 24.24 23.80 21.16
C PHE A 46 24.71 24.68 22.33
N GLN A 47 26.03 24.78 22.54
CA GLN A 47 26.61 25.66 23.54
C GLN A 47 26.28 27.14 23.26
N SER A 48 26.18 27.54 21.99
CA SER A 48 25.77 28.90 21.61
C SER A 48 24.27 29.18 21.82
N GLU A 49 23.41 28.15 21.73
CA GLU A 49 21.96 28.28 21.88
C GLU A 49 21.49 28.21 23.35
N LEU A 50 22.28 27.58 24.22
CA LEU A 50 22.00 27.47 25.66
C LEU A 50 21.75 28.82 26.35
N PRO A 51 22.56 29.88 26.14
CA PRO A 51 22.31 31.21 26.71
C PRO A 51 20.98 31.82 26.27
N GLU A 52 20.54 31.56 25.04
CA GLU A 52 19.26 32.07 24.54
C GLU A 52 18.08 31.33 25.19
N ALA A 53 18.17 30.01 25.32
CA ALA A 53 17.19 29.21 26.04
C ALA A 53 17.09 29.64 27.51
N GLU A 54 18.24 29.85 28.16
CA GLU A 54 18.33 30.34 29.53
C GLU A 54 17.68 31.72 29.69
N LYS A 55 17.94 32.64 28.75
CA LYS A 55 17.33 33.97 28.73
C LYS A 55 15.81 33.87 28.61
N ARG A 56 15.29 33.05 27.67
CA ARG A 56 13.85 32.84 27.49
C ARG A 56 13.18 32.26 28.74
N ILE A 57 13.85 31.33 29.43
CA ILE A 57 13.37 30.76 30.71
C ILE A 57 13.34 31.84 31.80
N ARG A 58 14.39 32.66 31.92
CA ARG A 58 14.44 33.78 32.87
C ARG A 58 13.34 34.81 32.58
N ASP A 59 13.12 35.16 31.32
CA ASP A 59 12.08 36.11 30.90
C ASP A 59 10.67 35.58 31.20
N LEU A 60 10.43 34.29 30.94
CA LEU A 60 9.17 33.64 31.27
C LEU A 60 8.94 33.61 32.78
N ALA A 61 9.97 33.27 33.56
CA ALA A 61 9.90 33.30 35.03
C ALA A 61 9.65 34.71 35.58
N ALA A 62 10.24 35.74 34.97
CA ALA A 62 9.99 37.13 35.32
C ALA A 62 8.53 37.53 35.04
N LYS A 63 8.00 37.20 33.85
CA LYS A 63 6.60 37.43 33.49
C LYS A 63 5.62 36.70 34.42
N LEU A 64 5.91 35.44 34.78
CA LEU A 64 5.10 34.68 35.74
C LEU A 64 5.08 35.33 37.13
N ARG A 65 6.22 35.85 37.61
CA ARG A 65 6.29 36.56 38.89
C ARG A 65 5.54 37.90 38.87
N GLU A 66 5.61 38.63 37.76
CA GLU A 66 4.82 39.85 37.52
C GLU A 66 3.31 39.57 37.57
N LEU A 67 2.85 38.55 36.84
CA LEU A 67 1.45 38.15 36.79
C LEU A 67 0.93 37.69 38.16
N ARG A 68 1.76 36.96 38.92
CA ARG A 68 1.46 36.57 40.31
C ARG A 68 1.32 37.78 41.23
N LYS A 69 2.15 38.82 41.08
CA LYS A 69 2.06 40.05 41.90
C LYS A 69 0.82 40.91 41.55
N LYS A 70 0.43 40.94 40.28
CA LYS A 70 -0.73 41.72 39.81
C LYS A 70 -2.09 41.04 40.10
N GLY A 71 -2.09 39.83 40.65
CA GLY A 71 -3.32 39.10 41.01
C GLY A 71 -4.16 38.65 39.80
N ASN A 72 -3.62 38.74 38.59
CA ASN A 72 -4.38 38.53 37.36
C ASN A 72 -4.34 37.06 36.92
N ILE A 73 -4.92 36.18 37.75
CA ILE A 73 -4.94 34.73 37.52
C ILE A 73 -5.61 34.38 36.18
N GLY A 74 -6.56 35.19 35.71
CA GLY A 74 -7.19 35.04 34.39
C GLY A 74 -6.19 35.17 33.23
N GLU A 75 -5.29 36.15 33.29
CA GLU A 75 -4.27 36.38 32.26
C GLU A 75 -3.15 35.33 32.31
N ALA A 76 -2.84 34.80 33.51
CA ALA A 76 -1.95 33.65 33.66
C ALA A 76 -2.55 32.35 33.07
N ILE A 77 -3.86 32.14 33.24
CA ILE A 77 -4.60 31.03 32.63
C ILE A 77 -4.65 31.21 31.11
N ASP A 78 -4.86 32.42 30.60
CA ASP A 78 -4.89 32.69 29.16
C ASP A 78 -3.50 32.57 28.51
N LEU A 79 -2.42 32.96 29.20
CA LEU A 79 -1.05 32.70 28.76
C LEU A 79 -0.71 31.21 28.74
N LEU A 80 -1.15 30.45 29.76
CA LEU A 80 -1.02 28.98 29.75
C LEU A 80 -1.86 28.37 28.63
N LYS A 81 -3.12 28.77 28.47
CA LYS A 81 -4.01 28.26 27.42
C LYS A 81 -3.50 28.59 26.02
N SER A 82 -3.01 29.80 25.78
CA SER A 82 -2.52 30.22 24.47
C SER A 82 -1.30 29.41 24.01
N ASN A 83 -0.38 29.09 24.93
CA ASN A 83 0.81 28.28 24.60
C ASN A 83 0.53 26.77 24.64
N TYR A 84 -0.44 26.32 25.44
CA TYR A 84 -0.78 24.91 25.58
C TYR A 84 -1.70 24.43 24.45
N VAL A 85 -2.70 25.21 24.02
CA VAL A 85 -3.59 24.79 22.92
C VAL A 85 -2.82 24.62 21.61
N GLN A 86 -1.90 25.55 21.30
CA GLN A 86 -1.07 25.46 20.08
C GLN A 86 0.02 24.38 20.14
N LYS A 87 0.56 24.05 21.33
CA LYS A 87 1.58 22.99 21.49
C LYS A 87 0.99 21.61 21.76
N ALA A 88 -0.20 21.52 22.36
CA ALA A 88 -0.92 20.27 22.56
C ALA A 88 -1.41 19.72 21.22
N GLU A 89 -1.75 20.58 20.25
CA GLU A 89 -2.03 20.14 18.89
C GLU A 89 -0.77 19.58 18.18
N PHE A 90 0.40 20.16 18.45
CA PHE A 90 1.71 19.68 17.96
C PHE A 90 2.19 18.39 18.66
N LEU A 91 1.84 18.20 19.94
CA LEU A 91 2.13 16.98 20.71
C LEU A 91 1.11 15.85 20.42
N ALA A 92 -0.15 16.19 20.16
CA ALA A 92 -1.21 15.25 19.77
C ALA A 92 -1.08 14.82 18.30
N ARG A 93 -0.39 15.62 17.46
CA ARG A 93 -0.06 15.31 16.08
C ARG A 93 1.45 15.49 15.87
N PRO A 94 2.29 14.51 16.24
CA PRO A 94 3.74 14.67 16.29
C PRO A 94 4.43 14.90 14.93
N ILE A 95 3.68 15.04 13.82
CA ILE A 95 4.23 15.17 12.48
C ILE A 95 3.30 16.04 11.60
N GLU A 96 3.52 17.35 11.54
CA GLU A 96 3.15 18.13 10.35
C GLU A 96 4.25 17.95 9.29
N LEU A 97 4.24 16.79 8.63
CA LEU A 97 4.88 16.67 7.33
C LEU A 97 4.15 17.68 6.43
N LYS A 98 4.87 18.63 5.82
CA LYS A 98 4.45 19.22 4.54
C LYS A 98 4.49 18.13 3.48
N GLN A 99 3.62 17.14 3.62
CA GLN A 99 3.34 16.15 2.62
C GLN A 99 2.47 16.87 1.60
N HIS A 100 3.07 17.19 0.47
CA HIS A 100 2.35 17.47 -0.75
C HIS A 100 1.70 16.15 -1.20
N SER A 101 0.66 15.71 -0.48
CA SER A 101 -0.08 14.51 -0.81
C SER A 101 -0.96 14.85 -2.01
N LEU A 102 -0.53 14.43 -3.20
CA LEU A 102 -1.35 14.55 -4.41
C LEU A 102 -2.68 13.77 -4.26
N PHE A 103 -2.80 12.85 -3.29
CA PHE A 103 -4.03 12.13 -2.93
C PHE A 103 -4.08 11.77 -1.42
N PRO A 104 -4.67 12.61 -0.56
CA PRO A 104 -4.85 12.28 0.85
C PRO A 104 -5.88 11.14 1.02
N ILE A 105 -5.44 9.99 1.56
CA ILE A 105 -6.32 8.86 1.88
C ILE A 105 -6.81 9.08 3.31
N ALA A 106 -8.11 9.39 3.47
CA ALA A 106 -8.68 9.87 4.74
C ALA A 106 -8.78 8.81 5.85
N ASN A 107 -8.57 7.53 5.55
CA ASN A 107 -8.89 6.41 6.44
C ASN A 107 -8.20 5.12 5.99
N TYR A 108 -7.60 4.38 6.93
CA TYR A 108 -6.92 3.09 6.68
C TYR A 108 -7.84 2.05 6.02
N GLY A 109 -9.15 2.08 6.29
CA GLY A 109 -10.14 1.21 5.64
C GLY A 109 -10.17 1.38 4.12
N THR A 110 -10.24 2.63 3.65
CA THR A 110 -10.21 3.01 2.22
C THR A 110 -8.94 2.59 1.50
N ALA A 111 -7.79 2.66 2.20
CA ALA A 111 -6.52 2.21 1.65
C ALA A 111 -6.47 0.70 1.44
N MET A 112 -7.20 -0.05 2.26
CA MET A 112 -7.24 -1.53 2.26
C MET A 112 -8.40 -2.09 1.43
N THR A 113 -9.40 -1.28 1.05
CA THR A 113 -10.51 -1.64 0.16
C THR A 113 -10.06 -2.49 -1.04
N PRO A 114 -9.10 -2.05 -1.89
CA PRO A 114 -8.70 -2.84 -3.06
C PRO A 114 -8.17 -4.25 -2.72
N PHE A 115 -7.59 -4.46 -1.55
CA PHE A 115 -7.14 -5.79 -1.10
C PHE A 115 -8.34 -6.70 -0.75
N PHE A 116 -9.33 -6.17 -0.04
CA PHE A 116 -10.52 -6.92 0.35
C PHE A 116 -11.49 -7.16 -0.82
N THR A 117 -11.61 -6.21 -1.75
CA THR A 117 -12.39 -6.36 -2.99
C THR A 117 -11.91 -7.56 -3.80
N VAL A 118 -10.60 -7.71 -4.00
CA VAL A 118 -10.03 -8.82 -4.77
C VAL A 118 -10.24 -10.15 -4.06
N LEU A 119 -10.03 -10.21 -2.74
CA LEU A 119 -10.26 -11.42 -1.96
C LEU A 119 -11.74 -11.85 -1.98
N SER A 120 -12.66 -10.90 -1.83
CA SER A 120 -14.11 -11.13 -1.89
C SER A 120 -14.56 -11.63 -3.26
N LEU A 121 -14.05 -11.03 -4.34
CA LEU A 121 -14.34 -11.48 -5.70
C LEU A 121 -13.80 -12.88 -5.98
N TRP A 122 -12.59 -13.15 -5.51
CA TRP A 122 -11.95 -14.45 -5.67
C TRP A 122 -12.67 -15.56 -4.89
N VAL A 123 -12.99 -15.34 -3.62
CA VAL A 123 -13.74 -16.31 -2.80
C VAL A 123 -15.13 -16.53 -3.38
N GLY A 124 -15.83 -15.46 -3.79
CA GLY A 124 -17.14 -15.59 -4.42
C GLY A 124 -17.08 -16.37 -5.74
N ALA A 125 -16.04 -16.15 -6.56
CA ALA A 125 -15.83 -16.93 -7.78
C ALA A 125 -15.55 -18.41 -7.48
N LEU A 126 -14.74 -18.72 -6.46
CA LEU A 126 -14.50 -20.10 -6.04
C LEU A 126 -15.77 -20.79 -5.52
N LEU A 127 -16.59 -20.09 -4.74
CA LEU A 127 -17.88 -20.60 -4.28
C LEU A 127 -18.84 -20.83 -5.45
N LEU A 128 -18.84 -19.96 -6.46
CA LEU A 128 -19.66 -20.09 -7.66
C LEU A 128 -19.24 -21.30 -8.50
N VAL A 129 -17.93 -21.54 -8.62
CA VAL A 129 -17.36 -22.76 -9.23
C VAL A 129 -17.72 -24.03 -8.44
N SER A 130 -17.71 -23.94 -7.11
CA SER A 130 -18.04 -25.08 -6.25
C SER A 130 -19.53 -25.38 -6.16
N MET A 131 -20.39 -24.36 -6.17
CA MET A 131 -21.85 -24.51 -6.05
C MET A 131 -22.46 -24.97 -7.37
N LEU A 132 -21.88 -24.56 -8.50
CA LEU A 132 -22.27 -25.04 -9.81
C LEU A 132 -21.57 -26.37 -10.12
N SER A 133 -21.94 -27.45 -9.41
CA SER A 133 -21.49 -28.80 -9.73
C SER A 133 -21.81 -29.17 -11.18
N LEU A 134 -20.82 -29.73 -11.87
CA LEU A 134 -20.86 -30.12 -13.28
C LEU A 134 -21.41 -31.54 -13.43
N ASP A 135 -22.66 -31.77 -13.05
CA ASP A 135 -23.33 -33.02 -13.43
C ASP A 135 -24.10 -32.82 -14.74
N VAL A 136 -23.40 -33.04 -15.86
CA VAL A 136 -24.04 -33.22 -17.17
C VAL A 136 -24.35 -34.71 -17.30
N HIS A 137 -25.47 -35.12 -16.73
CA HIS A 137 -26.03 -36.42 -17.05
C HIS A 137 -26.78 -36.34 -18.39
N ARG A 138 -26.24 -37.06 -19.39
CA ARG A 138 -26.78 -37.48 -20.69
C ARG A 138 -26.45 -36.66 -21.94
N GLU A 139 -25.61 -37.29 -22.76
CA GLU A 139 -25.91 -37.70 -24.14
C GLU A 139 -26.53 -36.65 -25.08
N ALA A 140 -25.92 -35.47 -25.17
CA ALA A 140 -25.79 -34.73 -26.44
C ALA A 140 -24.96 -33.49 -26.15
N ALA A 141 -23.71 -33.48 -26.60
CA ALA A 141 -22.86 -32.30 -26.61
C ALA A 141 -23.43 -31.26 -27.59
N VAL A 142 -24.47 -30.53 -27.16
CA VAL A 142 -24.97 -29.35 -27.87
C VAL A 142 -24.14 -28.14 -27.46
N PRO A 143 -23.49 -27.41 -28.39
CA PRO A 143 -22.77 -26.17 -28.09
C PRO A 143 -23.60 -25.12 -27.34
N HIS A 144 -24.94 -25.20 -27.45
CA HIS A 144 -25.91 -24.34 -26.78
C HIS A 144 -25.97 -24.53 -25.26
N ALA A 145 -25.72 -25.74 -24.73
CA ALA A 145 -25.74 -25.99 -23.29
C ALA A 145 -24.49 -25.40 -22.60
N TYR A 146 -23.33 -25.53 -23.24
CA TYR A 146 -22.09 -24.87 -22.80
C TYR A 146 -22.20 -23.34 -22.87
N LEU A 147 -22.86 -22.81 -23.91
CA LEU A 147 -23.13 -21.38 -24.04
C LEU A 147 -24.03 -20.85 -22.91
N GLY A 148 -25.10 -21.57 -22.58
CA GLY A 148 -26.00 -21.22 -21.48
C GLY A 148 -25.28 -21.21 -20.13
N ARG A 149 -24.39 -22.18 -19.90
CA ARG A 149 -23.60 -22.28 -18.66
C ARG A 149 -22.51 -21.22 -18.54
N PHE A 150 -21.88 -20.86 -19.67
CA PHE A 150 -20.97 -19.71 -19.72
C PHE A 150 -21.73 -18.41 -19.43
N LEU A 151 -22.91 -18.21 -20.02
CA LEU A 151 -23.76 -17.04 -19.80
C LEU A 151 -24.23 -16.93 -18.34
N THR A 152 -24.59 -18.03 -17.67
CA THR A 152 -24.97 -18.00 -16.26
C THR A 152 -23.79 -17.70 -15.35
N PHE A 153 -22.62 -18.31 -15.59
CA PHE A 153 -21.38 -17.95 -14.88
C PHE A 153 -21.04 -16.47 -15.01
N TRP A 154 -21.17 -15.97 -16.23
CA TRP A 154 -20.80 -14.61 -16.57
C TRP A 154 -21.79 -13.58 -16.01
N ALA A 155 -23.10 -13.87 -16.05
CA ALA A 155 -24.14 -13.02 -15.47
C ALA A 155 -24.04 -12.92 -13.95
N ILE A 156 -23.80 -14.04 -13.26
CA ILE A 156 -23.67 -14.04 -11.79
C ILE A 156 -22.34 -13.38 -11.37
N GLY A 157 -21.25 -13.59 -12.12
CA GLY A 157 -19.98 -12.91 -11.88
C GLY A 157 -20.07 -11.39 -12.02
N LEU A 158 -20.82 -10.90 -13.03
CA LEU A 158 -21.12 -9.47 -13.16
C LEU A 158 -21.93 -8.95 -11.96
N LEU A 159 -22.99 -9.66 -11.57
CA LEU A 159 -23.80 -9.28 -10.42
C LEU A 159 -22.97 -9.22 -9.13
N GLN A 160 -22.09 -10.19 -8.91
CA GLN A 160 -21.18 -10.24 -7.76
C GLN A 160 -20.21 -9.05 -7.78
N SER A 161 -19.63 -8.71 -8.93
CA SER A 161 -18.78 -7.52 -9.07
C SER A 161 -19.54 -6.23 -8.77
N MET A 162 -20.77 -6.09 -9.26
CA MET A 162 -21.58 -4.91 -8.99
C MET A 162 -21.90 -4.75 -7.50
N LEU A 163 -22.25 -5.84 -6.81
CA LEU A 163 -22.57 -5.81 -5.38
C LEU A 163 -21.36 -5.46 -4.51
N VAL A 164 -20.17 -6.00 -4.82
CA VAL A 164 -18.93 -5.70 -4.09
C VAL A 164 -18.54 -4.24 -4.29
N THR A 165 -18.53 -3.73 -5.53
CA THR A 165 -18.22 -2.32 -5.79
C THR A 165 -19.20 -1.37 -5.12
N LEU A 166 -20.49 -1.72 -5.04
CA LEU A 166 -21.49 -0.92 -4.34
C LEU A 166 -21.28 -0.90 -2.82
N GLY A 167 -20.90 -2.05 -2.24
CA GLY A 167 -20.56 -2.17 -0.81
C GLY A 167 -19.32 -1.36 -0.45
N ASP A 168 -18.27 -1.47 -1.26
CA ASP A 168 -17.03 -0.72 -1.09
C ASP A 168 -17.29 0.79 -1.08
N ILE A 169 -18.13 1.31 -1.98
CA ILE A 169 -18.50 2.74 -2.01
C ILE A 169 -19.17 3.19 -0.72
N ARG A 170 -20.06 2.37 -0.16
CA ARG A 170 -20.78 2.71 1.09
C ARG A 170 -19.83 2.88 2.26
N GLU A 171 -18.80 2.05 2.34
CA GLU A 171 -17.88 1.98 3.46
C GLU A 171 -16.70 2.96 3.31
N THR A 172 -16.18 3.11 2.09
CA THR A 172 -15.00 3.94 1.76
C THR A 172 -15.28 5.44 1.93
N VAL A 173 -16.55 5.86 1.80
CA VAL A 173 -16.91 7.29 1.78
C VAL A 173 -17.46 7.79 3.12
N GLY A 174 -17.64 6.93 4.13
CA GLY A 174 -18.12 7.34 5.46
C GLY A 174 -19.53 7.96 5.48
N GLY A 175 -20.29 7.82 4.40
CA GLY A 175 -21.60 8.44 4.20
C GLY A 175 -21.95 8.62 2.72
N LEU A 176 -23.24 8.82 2.43
CA LEU A 176 -23.79 8.86 1.07
C LEU A 176 -23.41 10.18 0.35
N LEU A 177 -22.26 10.23 -0.33
CA LEU A 177 -21.92 11.31 -1.27
C LEU A 177 -22.44 10.96 -2.68
N PRO A 178 -23.53 11.59 -3.16
CA PRO A 178 -24.20 11.22 -4.41
C PRO A 178 -23.40 11.54 -5.68
N ALA A 179 -22.31 12.31 -5.58
CA ALA A 179 -21.46 12.68 -6.71
C ALA A 179 -20.49 11.55 -7.12
N ALA A 180 -19.92 10.83 -6.15
CA ALA A 180 -19.01 9.71 -6.42
C ALA A 180 -19.78 8.48 -6.94
N ALA A 181 -20.94 8.18 -6.34
CA ALA A 181 -21.82 7.10 -6.76
C ALA A 181 -22.25 7.22 -8.23
N ARG A 182 -22.46 8.44 -8.74
CA ARG A 182 -22.91 8.67 -10.13
C ARG A 182 -21.81 8.37 -11.16
N ARG A 183 -20.56 8.75 -10.88
CA ARG A 183 -19.43 8.50 -11.79
C ARG A 183 -19.16 7.00 -11.89
N ASP A 184 -19.16 6.30 -10.76
CA ASP A 184 -18.77 4.89 -10.76
C ASP A 184 -19.93 4.00 -11.23
N LEU A 185 -21.20 4.39 -10.99
CA LEU A 185 -22.37 3.78 -11.65
C LEU A 185 -22.29 3.91 -13.18
N SER A 186 -21.79 5.04 -13.69
CA SER A 186 -21.59 5.22 -15.12
C SER A 186 -20.47 4.35 -15.68
N MET A 187 -19.36 4.16 -14.94
CA MET A 187 -18.29 3.24 -15.31
C MET A 187 -18.74 1.78 -15.27
N LEU A 188 -19.57 1.41 -14.29
CA LEU A 188 -20.14 0.08 -14.14
C LEU A 188 -21.13 -0.26 -15.26
N LEU A 189 -22.01 0.69 -15.63
CA LEU A 189 -22.89 0.55 -16.79
C LEU A 189 -22.10 0.44 -18.10
N LEU A 190 -21.06 1.25 -18.27
CA LEU A 190 -20.18 1.19 -19.44
C LEU A 190 -19.47 -0.17 -19.52
N PHE A 191 -18.89 -0.64 -18.41
CA PHE A 191 -18.26 -1.96 -18.36
C PHE A 191 -19.27 -3.07 -18.66
N GLY A 192 -20.47 -3.01 -18.07
CA GLY A 192 -21.55 -3.95 -18.35
C GLY A 192 -21.91 -4.00 -19.84
N VAL A 193 -22.02 -2.84 -20.51
CA VAL A 193 -22.29 -2.76 -21.95
C VAL A 193 -21.11 -3.30 -22.78
N ILE A 194 -19.87 -2.93 -22.45
CA ILE A 194 -18.66 -3.44 -23.13
C ILE A 194 -18.55 -4.95 -22.98
N ALA A 195 -18.79 -5.46 -21.78
CA ALA A 195 -18.75 -6.87 -21.48
C ALA A 195 -19.84 -7.61 -22.27
N LEU A 196 -21.05 -7.04 -22.37
CA LEU A 196 -22.19 -7.64 -23.08
C LEU A 196 -21.93 -7.68 -24.60
N LEU A 197 -21.34 -6.59 -25.13
CA LEU A 197 -20.85 -6.53 -26.50
C LEU A 197 -19.70 -7.52 -26.74
N ALA A 198 -18.74 -7.63 -25.83
CA ALA A 198 -17.65 -8.60 -25.93
C ALA A 198 -18.18 -10.04 -25.90
N GLY A 199 -19.16 -10.36 -25.04
CA GLY A 199 -19.83 -11.65 -25.02
C GLY A 199 -20.52 -11.98 -26.35
N LEU A 200 -21.19 -11.00 -26.97
CA LEU A 200 -21.77 -11.13 -28.30
C LEU A 200 -20.71 -11.24 -29.42
N LEU A 201 -19.59 -10.53 -29.30
CA LEU A 201 -18.50 -10.55 -30.28
C LEU A 201 -17.71 -11.86 -30.23
N LEU A 202 -17.41 -12.36 -29.01
CA LEU A 202 -16.73 -13.63 -28.75
C LEU A 202 -17.60 -14.85 -29.10
N LYS A 203 -18.93 -14.70 -29.18
CA LYS A 203 -19.84 -15.75 -29.66
C LYS A 203 -19.45 -16.27 -31.05
N LYS A 204 -19.00 -15.39 -31.95
CA LYS A 204 -18.64 -15.74 -33.33
C LYS A 204 -17.30 -16.50 -33.47
N PRO A 205 -16.16 -16.04 -32.91
CA PRO A 205 -14.89 -16.75 -33.02
C PRO A 205 -14.84 -18.01 -32.14
N LEU A 206 -15.47 -18.00 -30.96
CA LEU A 206 -15.46 -19.15 -30.05
C LEU A 206 -16.32 -20.30 -30.60
N GLY A 207 -17.44 -20.00 -31.25
CA GLY A 207 -18.24 -21.00 -31.96
C GLY A 207 -17.46 -21.66 -33.10
N ARG A 208 -16.75 -20.88 -33.92
CA ARG A 208 -15.88 -21.42 -34.99
C ARG A 208 -14.68 -22.20 -34.46
N ALA A 209 -14.08 -21.75 -33.36
CA ALA A 209 -12.98 -22.46 -32.72
C ALA A 209 -13.44 -23.79 -32.11
N ALA A 210 -14.61 -23.81 -31.47
CA ALA A 210 -15.23 -25.03 -30.93
C ALA A 210 -15.58 -26.01 -32.06
N GLU A 211 -16.14 -25.54 -33.17
CA GLU A 211 -16.39 -26.38 -34.36
C GLU A 211 -15.10 -26.90 -34.99
N SER A 212 -14.04 -26.07 -35.08
CA SER A 212 -12.73 -26.48 -35.58
C SER A 212 -12.04 -27.50 -34.68
N LEU A 213 -12.15 -27.36 -33.36
CA LEU A 213 -11.60 -28.31 -32.39
C LEU A 213 -12.43 -29.60 -32.34
N ALA A 214 -13.75 -29.52 -32.45
CA ALA A 214 -14.63 -30.69 -32.56
C ALA A 214 -14.40 -31.46 -33.87
N ALA A 215 -14.14 -30.75 -34.98
CA ALA A 215 -13.74 -31.36 -36.25
C ALA A 215 -12.38 -32.05 -36.14
N LYS A 216 -11.38 -31.39 -35.54
CA LYS A 216 -10.04 -31.97 -35.30
C LYS A 216 -10.05 -33.16 -34.33
N ALA A 217 -10.91 -33.14 -33.31
CA ALA A 217 -11.06 -34.23 -32.35
C ALA A 217 -11.78 -35.45 -32.96
N ARG A 218 -12.69 -35.24 -33.92
CA ARG A 218 -13.29 -36.32 -34.72
C ARG A 218 -12.30 -36.92 -35.72
N GLU A 219 -11.45 -36.11 -36.35
CA GLU A 219 -10.38 -36.58 -37.23
C GLU A 219 -9.28 -37.35 -36.48
N SER A 220 -9.04 -37.06 -35.20
CA SER A 220 -7.99 -37.74 -34.42
C SER A 220 -8.40 -39.11 -33.85
N GLY A 221 -9.62 -39.60 -34.10
CA GLY A 221 -10.03 -40.96 -33.75
C GLY A 221 -10.01 -41.30 -32.25
N ILE A 222 -10.22 -40.33 -31.35
CA ILE A 222 -10.22 -40.57 -29.88
C ILE A 222 -11.64 -40.82 -29.33
N ILE A 223 -12.66 -40.95 -30.19
CA ILE A 223 -14.03 -41.22 -29.75
C ILE A 223 -14.61 -42.37 -30.58
N HIS A 224 -14.63 -43.56 -29.98
CA HIS A 224 -15.69 -44.54 -30.21
C HIS A 224 -16.77 -44.33 -29.15
#